data_AF-A0A5F1ZN40-F1
#
_entry.id   AF-A0A5F1ZN40-F1
#
_cell.length_a   1.000
_cell.length_b   1.000
_cell.length_c   1.000
_cell.angle_alpha   90.00
_cell.angle_beta   90.00
_cell.angle_gamma   90.00
#
_symmetry.space_group_name_H-M   'P 1'
#
loop_
_entity.id
_entity.type
_entity.pdbx_description
1 polymer ?
#
loop_
_entity_poly.entity_id
_entity_poly.type
_entity_poly.pdbx_seq_one_letter_code
_entity_poly.pdbx_strand_id
1 'polypeptide(L)'
;MQISYKKILPVGILIFLLPNLAHAQFYSSKGIQKNANEKNAEWQVKEGFTLIEDAGNFTTPVSIALLKHPGPYPEDVIYIVSELRGHIRAKLRNGNVVTIGEDEDISKPRKELPDFQGEMGQTGACLTPDDKTLYTTAVYQQGWGRSNKITRWRSVGTKPWTKIEKVEVFDTPFRGDTAGLAHQIGHCFVDSNYHIWVGTGDGQSWTSSHKKDSTNGKLLRLKSDFSQVESNPFFTGRKADPQGYIYSLGLRNPFAIAKSEGGEVYVADNGPEIDRLVKASRGMDFPWDNTNPSMTYNNLMTFPKSIGPADMIYVPKNHKLTALRGHLVIAASHITSLLAVPIDDKKGVVGEPWWVVLPTKYEEERRQDFTGLALGEDGIYISHIRMRKDGGLLPAPVLKLIPGKISAEKMKYSGEQLVEVKGCRSCHTLGGVGSNVAPNLDQISVRSNETFKTADFLKQIKEMESYSEEPDHEKWNGIRAKLADPNLSTKEKLAIYIPSKLQNPKFLNPMSGMPNMGLSAEEIESLKEFLMEISEDSVRYQGLEKWEYSVVKQFEQNPRISLVLCLVLGVLLGVYGKNMIAALRKGALWIYRKVIKRS
;
A
#
# COMPACT_ATOMS: atom_id res chain seq x y z
N MET A 1 47.03 39.28 1.09
CA MET A 1 45.70 39.42 0.46
C MET A 1 45.29 38.05 -0.08
N GLN A 2 44.16 37.54 0.42
CA GLN A 2 43.23 36.57 -0.18
C GLN A 2 43.70 35.23 -0.81
N ILE A 3 43.22 34.18 -0.12
CA ILE A 3 42.64 32.90 -0.57
C ILE A 3 43.61 31.75 -0.96
N SER A 4 43.53 30.71 -0.14
CA SER A 4 44.17 29.38 -0.22
C SER A 4 43.09 28.30 0.03
N TYR A 5 43.44 27.05 -0.28
CA TYR A 5 42.69 25.77 -0.18
C TYR A 5 41.65 25.52 -1.29
N LYS A 6 41.44 24.30 -1.80
CA LYS A 6 42.17 23.04 -2.00
C LYS A 6 41.09 22.09 -2.57
N LYS A 7 41.49 21.13 -3.41
CA LYS A 7 40.78 19.87 -3.77
C LYS A 7 39.61 19.96 -4.77
N ILE A 8 39.90 19.58 -6.02
CA ILE A 8 39.04 18.62 -6.74
C ILE A 8 39.97 17.53 -7.28
N LEU A 9 39.93 16.37 -6.61
CA LEU A 9 40.49 15.09 -7.07
C LEU A 9 39.56 14.51 -8.18
N PRO A 10 40.03 13.55 -9.00
CA PRO A 10 39.45 13.24 -10.30
C PRO A 10 38.23 12.33 -10.20
N VAL A 11 37.14 12.68 -10.89
CA VAL A 11 36.03 11.74 -11.15
C VAL A 11 36.30 11.07 -12.48
N GLY A 12 37.28 10.18 -12.46
CA GLY A 12 37.74 9.40 -13.61
C GLY A 12 38.09 8.00 -13.18
N ILE A 13 37.14 7.30 -12.55
CA ILE A 13 36.96 5.85 -12.40
C ILE A 13 35.56 5.73 -11.77
N LEU A 14 34.51 5.51 -12.55
CA LEU A 14 33.22 5.05 -12.02
C LEU A 14 32.27 4.48 -13.10
N ILE A 15 32.78 3.66 -14.02
CA ILE A 15 31.91 2.93 -14.99
C ILE A 15 32.02 1.40 -14.86
N PHE A 16 32.83 0.87 -13.94
CA PHE A 16 32.93 -0.59 -13.70
C PHE A 16 32.44 -1.07 -12.32
N LEU A 17 31.65 -0.28 -11.59
CA LEU A 17 31.10 -0.68 -10.28
C LEU A 17 29.65 -0.25 -10.07
N LEU A 18 28.74 -0.56 -11.01
CA LEU A 18 27.30 -0.49 -10.72
C LEU A 18 26.53 -1.66 -11.36
N PRO A 19 26.53 -2.86 -10.76
CA PRO A 19 25.57 -3.92 -11.09
C PRO A 19 24.12 -3.53 -10.71
N ASN A 20 23.94 -2.46 -9.92
CA ASN A 20 22.66 -2.13 -9.28
C ASN A 20 21.67 -1.28 -10.12
N LEU A 21 22.01 -0.89 -11.35
CA LEU A 21 21.11 -0.10 -12.22
C LEU A 21 20.25 -0.93 -13.19
N ALA A 22 20.44 -2.25 -13.27
CA ALA A 22 19.73 -3.11 -14.23
C ALA A 22 18.32 -3.57 -13.78
N HIS A 23 17.90 -3.26 -12.55
CA HIS A 23 16.61 -3.73 -12.02
C HIS A 23 15.40 -2.88 -12.46
N ALA A 24 15.63 -1.68 -13.02
CA ALA A 24 14.58 -0.72 -13.36
C ALA A 24 14.12 -0.72 -14.84
N GLN A 25 14.57 -1.68 -15.66
CA GLN A 25 14.42 -1.58 -17.12
C GLN A 25 13.15 -2.18 -17.74
N PHE A 26 12.30 -2.91 -17.01
CA PHE A 26 11.17 -3.63 -17.63
C PHE A 26 9.79 -2.99 -17.42
N TYR A 27 9.60 -2.13 -16.42
CA TYR A 27 8.31 -1.51 -16.10
C TYR A 27 8.47 -0.06 -15.67
N SER A 28 7.45 0.76 -15.96
CA SER A 28 7.47 2.19 -15.63
C SER A 28 7.72 2.48 -14.15
N SER A 29 8.81 3.20 -13.87
CA SER A 29 9.15 3.77 -12.57
C SER A 29 8.77 5.26 -12.47
N LYS A 30 8.04 5.80 -13.44
CA LYS A 30 7.64 7.21 -13.48
C LYS A 30 6.85 7.57 -12.22
N GLY A 31 7.26 8.60 -11.50
CA GLY A 31 6.60 9.04 -10.26
C GLY A 31 6.92 8.17 -9.04
N ILE A 32 7.82 7.18 -9.13
CA ILE A 32 8.39 6.55 -7.93
C ILE A 32 9.23 7.58 -7.18
N GLN A 33 9.02 7.66 -5.87
CA GLN A 33 9.69 8.59 -4.97
C GLN A 33 10.05 7.89 -3.66
N LYS A 34 10.94 8.46 -2.84
CA LYS A 34 11.18 7.93 -1.50
C LYS A 34 9.88 7.93 -0.69
N ASN A 35 9.64 6.86 0.05
CA ASN A 35 8.60 6.81 1.06
C ASN A 35 8.94 7.87 2.12
N ALA A 36 8.14 8.93 2.20
CA ALA A 36 8.45 10.14 2.96
C ALA A 36 8.80 9.80 4.42
N ASN A 37 9.97 10.26 4.94
CA ASN A 37 10.48 10.31 6.33
C ASN A 37 9.93 9.35 7.43
N GLU A 38 9.30 8.24 7.05
CA GLU A 38 8.82 7.20 7.94
C GLU A 38 10.01 6.47 8.55
N LYS A 39 9.82 5.87 9.73
CA LYS A 39 10.84 5.08 10.44
C LYS A 39 11.53 4.04 9.54
N ASN A 40 10.83 3.61 8.48
CA ASN A 40 11.30 2.69 7.45
C ASN A 40 11.43 3.37 6.08
N ALA A 41 12.25 4.43 5.97
CA ALA A 41 12.62 5.09 4.72
C ALA A 41 13.36 4.19 3.69
N GLU A 42 13.27 2.87 3.86
CA GLU A 42 13.83 1.82 3.03
C GLU A 42 13.01 1.57 1.75
N TRP A 43 11.84 2.17 1.59
CA TRP A 43 10.96 1.96 0.44
C TRP A 43 10.86 3.18 -0.47
N GLN A 44 10.71 2.92 -1.76
CA GLN A 44 10.25 3.87 -2.76
C GLN A 44 8.81 3.52 -3.12
N VAL A 45 7.96 4.53 -3.19
CA VAL A 45 6.52 4.38 -3.39
C VAL A 45 6.09 5.29 -4.54
N LYS A 46 5.11 4.83 -5.33
CA LYS A 46 4.51 5.62 -6.40
C LYS A 46 3.85 6.89 -5.84
N GLU A 47 4.03 8.01 -6.53
CA GLU A 47 3.36 9.27 -6.24
C GLU A 47 1.85 9.06 -6.12
N GLY A 48 1.26 9.66 -5.08
CA GLY A 48 -0.13 9.45 -4.71
C GLY A 48 -0.37 8.29 -3.76
N PHE A 49 0.69 7.61 -3.29
CA PHE A 49 0.60 6.63 -2.20
C PHE A 49 1.68 6.85 -1.14
N THR A 50 1.40 6.32 0.06
CA THR A 50 2.39 6.12 1.12
C THR A 50 2.28 4.70 1.67
N LEU A 51 3.42 4.13 2.04
CA LEU A 51 3.53 2.87 2.74
C LEU A 51 3.82 3.12 4.23
N ILE A 52 2.97 2.66 5.12
CA ILE A 52 3.12 2.78 6.58
C ILE A 52 3.24 1.41 7.26
N GLU A 53 3.75 1.36 8.48
CA GLU A 53 3.53 0.19 9.35
C GLU A 53 2.11 0.29 9.94
N ASP A 54 1.31 -0.77 9.81
CA ASP A 54 -0.02 -0.85 10.42
C ASP A 54 0.04 -1.55 11.78
N ALA A 55 0.80 -2.63 11.89
CA ALA A 55 0.94 -3.38 13.13
C ALA A 55 2.28 -4.15 13.22
N GLY A 56 2.94 -4.08 14.37
CA GLY A 56 4.20 -4.77 14.64
C GLY A 56 4.06 -6.15 15.28
N ASN A 57 5.21 -6.70 15.68
CA ASN A 57 5.38 -7.93 16.48
C ASN A 57 5.01 -9.26 15.81
N PHE A 58 4.96 -9.35 14.48
CA PHE A 58 4.96 -10.66 13.80
C PHE A 58 6.38 -11.14 13.52
N THR A 59 6.55 -12.45 13.33
CA THR A 59 7.82 -13.10 13.04
C THR A 59 7.89 -13.57 11.60
N THR A 60 6.83 -14.22 11.09
CA THR A 60 6.76 -14.78 9.73
C THR A 60 5.39 -14.59 9.09
N PRO A 61 4.84 -13.36 9.03
CA PRO A 61 3.52 -13.16 8.46
C PRO A 61 3.53 -13.49 6.97
N VAL A 62 2.64 -14.40 6.55
CA VAL A 62 2.56 -14.87 5.15
C VAL A 62 1.26 -14.51 4.47
N SER A 63 0.15 -14.42 5.20
CA SER A 63 -1.14 -14.04 4.63
C SER A 63 -1.96 -13.24 5.64
N ILE A 64 -2.84 -12.40 5.12
CA ILE A 64 -3.73 -11.53 5.89
C ILE A 64 -5.18 -11.80 5.45
N ALA A 65 -6.04 -12.13 6.40
CA ALA A 65 -7.49 -12.26 6.20
C ALA A 65 -8.20 -11.09 6.88
N LEU A 66 -8.68 -10.12 6.09
CA LEU A 66 -9.47 -8.99 6.58
C LEU A 66 -10.90 -9.45 6.92
N LEU A 67 -11.40 -8.99 8.07
CA LEU A 67 -12.81 -9.10 8.38
C LEU A 67 -13.57 -8.05 7.56
N LYS A 68 -14.69 -8.42 6.95
CA LYS A 68 -15.56 -7.48 6.23
C LYS A 68 -16.40 -6.65 7.18
N HIS A 69 -16.77 -7.21 8.34
CA HIS A 69 -17.64 -6.55 9.33
C HIS A 69 -17.00 -6.55 10.73
N PRO A 70 -15.83 -5.90 10.91
CA PRO A 70 -15.20 -5.80 12.22
C PRO A 70 -16.07 -4.96 13.17
N GLY A 71 -16.13 -5.36 14.44
CA GLY A 71 -16.88 -4.61 15.45
C GLY A 71 -16.29 -3.22 15.74
N PRO A 72 -17.09 -2.32 16.36
CA PRO A 72 -16.69 -0.92 16.58
C PRO A 72 -15.80 -0.69 17.82
N TYR A 73 -15.67 -1.68 18.71
CA TYR A 73 -15.00 -1.51 20.00
C TYR A 73 -13.48 -1.65 19.90
N PRO A 74 -12.71 -1.06 20.83
CA PRO A 74 -11.24 -1.08 20.78
C PRO A 74 -10.62 -2.49 20.74
N GLU A 75 -11.28 -3.48 21.35
CA GLU A 75 -10.80 -4.86 21.42
C GLU A 75 -11.32 -5.75 20.29
N ASP A 76 -12.08 -5.20 19.34
CA ASP A 76 -12.59 -5.97 18.21
C ASP A 76 -11.48 -6.20 17.17
N VAL A 77 -11.45 -7.40 16.60
CA VAL A 77 -10.49 -7.80 15.56
C VAL A 77 -10.80 -7.10 14.24
N ILE A 78 -9.76 -6.59 13.56
CA ILE A 78 -9.85 -5.99 12.21
C ILE A 78 -9.38 -6.98 11.14
N TYR A 79 -8.28 -7.69 11.41
CA TYR A 79 -7.78 -8.73 10.51
C TYR A 79 -7.01 -9.81 11.27
N ILE A 80 -6.88 -10.96 10.61
CA ILE A 80 -6.14 -12.13 11.06
C ILE A 80 -4.90 -12.29 10.18
N VAL A 81 -3.78 -12.66 10.78
CA VAL A 81 -2.51 -12.94 10.13
C VAL A 81 -2.13 -14.39 10.40
N SER A 82 -1.93 -15.16 9.34
CA SER A 82 -1.29 -16.47 9.41
C SER A 82 0.22 -16.30 9.32
N GLU A 83 0.95 -16.95 10.22
CA GLU A 83 2.40 -16.99 10.19
C GLU A 83 2.90 -18.32 9.62
N LEU A 84 4.01 -18.29 8.88
CA LEU A 84 4.62 -19.45 8.22
C LEU A 84 4.86 -20.61 9.18
N ARG A 85 5.22 -20.30 10.44
CA ARG A 85 5.50 -21.26 11.51
C ARG A 85 4.27 -21.71 12.31
N GLY A 86 3.06 -21.45 11.81
CA GLY A 86 1.82 -22.04 12.31
C GLY A 86 1.02 -21.15 13.24
N HIS A 87 1.62 -20.11 13.83
CA HIS A 87 0.88 -19.15 14.65
C HIS A 87 -0.19 -18.43 13.82
N ILE A 88 -1.37 -18.26 14.41
CA ILE A 88 -2.47 -17.48 13.86
C ILE A 88 -2.75 -16.35 14.84
N ARG A 89 -2.62 -15.12 14.36
CA ARG A 89 -2.65 -13.91 15.18
C ARG A 89 -3.68 -12.93 14.66
N ALA A 90 -4.21 -12.08 15.53
CA ALA A 90 -5.22 -11.09 15.17
C ALA A 90 -4.78 -9.69 15.58
N LYS A 91 -5.06 -8.72 14.70
CA LYS A 91 -4.95 -7.29 14.99
C LYS A 91 -6.28 -6.77 15.52
N LEU A 92 -6.27 -6.17 16.71
CA LEU A 92 -7.46 -5.53 17.31
C LEU A 92 -7.72 -4.13 16.73
N ARG A 93 -8.64 -3.33 17.26
CA ARG A 93 -8.80 -1.92 16.83
C ARG A 93 -7.84 -0.96 17.55
N ASN A 94 -7.51 -1.25 18.80
CA ASN A 94 -6.66 -0.45 19.70
C ASN A 94 -5.14 -0.47 19.41
N GLY A 95 -4.67 -0.96 18.26
CA GLY A 95 -3.22 -1.18 18.02
C GLY A 95 -2.63 -2.53 18.47
N ASN A 96 -3.24 -3.26 19.41
CA ASN A 96 -2.70 -4.54 19.91
C ASN A 96 -2.80 -5.72 18.92
N VAL A 97 -1.86 -6.65 19.04
CA VAL A 97 -1.81 -7.93 18.31
C VAL A 97 -1.83 -9.08 19.30
N VAL A 98 -2.75 -10.03 19.13
CA VAL A 98 -2.93 -11.19 20.02
C VAL A 98 -2.78 -12.49 19.25
N THR A 99 -2.28 -13.54 19.90
CA THR A 99 -2.31 -14.91 19.33
C THR A 99 -3.68 -15.51 19.61
N ILE A 100 -4.32 -16.03 18.56
CA ILE A 100 -5.70 -16.53 18.63
C ILE A 100 -5.76 -18.05 18.46
N GLY A 101 -4.74 -18.64 17.84
CA GLY A 101 -4.54 -20.08 17.68
C GLY A 101 -3.18 -20.41 17.06
N GLU A 102 -2.90 -21.71 16.90
CA GLU A 102 -1.71 -22.24 16.25
C GLU A 102 -2.07 -23.53 15.49
N ASP A 103 -1.54 -23.70 14.28
CA ASP A 103 -1.55 -24.99 13.59
C ASP A 103 -0.25 -25.74 13.85
N GLU A 104 -0.27 -26.64 14.82
CA GLU A 104 0.89 -27.43 15.23
C GLU A 104 1.25 -28.52 14.19
N ASP A 105 0.27 -28.95 13.39
CA ASP A 105 0.38 -30.07 12.44
C ASP A 105 0.94 -29.61 11.08
N ILE A 106 1.94 -28.73 11.07
CA ILE A 106 2.57 -28.25 9.83
C ILE A 106 3.99 -28.80 9.69
N SER A 107 4.48 -28.87 8.45
CA SER A 107 5.87 -29.23 8.20
C SER A 107 6.77 -28.09 8.65
N LYS A 108 7.69 -28.36 9.58
CA LYS A 108 8.69 -27.39 10.03
C LYS A 108 10.02 -27.70 9.35
N PRO A 109 10.75 -26.67 8.88
CA PRO A 109 11.97 -26.89 8.13
C PRO A 109 13.12 -27.31 9.04
N ARG A 110 14.08 -28.05 8.48
CA ARG A 110 15.33 -28.39 9.21
C ARG A 110 16.29 -27.21 9.28
N LYS A 111 16.21 -26.31 8.31
CA LYS A 111 17.00 -25.07 8.22
C LYS A 111 16.03 -23.92 7.98
N GLU A 112 16.24 -22.84 8.71
CA GLU A 112 15.43 -21.63 8.58
C GLU A 112 15.83 -20.83 7.33
N LEU A 113 14.93 -19.93 6.89
CA LEU A 113 15.18 -18.96 5.85
C LEU A 113 16.52 -18.21 6.09
N PRO A 114 17.30 -17.92 5.03
CA PRO A 114 16.94 -18.00 3.60
C PRO A 114 17.16 -19.36 2.93
N ASP A 115 17.43 -20.45 3.67
CA ASP A 115 17.48 -21.79 3.05
C ASP A 115 16.12 -22.10 2.41
N PHE A 116 16.13 -22.65 1.19
CA PHE A 116 14.90 -22.93 0.45
C PHE A 116 13.95 -23.89 1.19
N GLN A 117 14.47 -24.74 2.09
CA GLN A 117 13.62 -25.56 2.95
C GLN A 117 12.77 -24.71 3.91
N GLY A 118 13.27 -23.53 4.27
CA GLY A 118 12.60 -22.55 5.13
C GLY A 118 11.26 -22.05 4.58
N GLU A 119 10.97 -22.24 3.30
CA GLU A 119 9.70 -21.83 2.68
C GLU A 119 8.51 -22.71 3.08
N MET A 120 8.75 -23.88 3.69
CA MET A 120 7.68 -24.78 4.15
C MET A 120 6.93 -24.21 5.36
N GLY A 121 5.61 -24.39 5.36
CA GLY A 121 4.76 -24.10 6.52
C GLY A 121 3.32 -23.81 6.15
N GLN A 122 2.71 -22.89 6.89
CA GLN A 122 1.43 -22.28 6.52
C GLN A 122 1.66 -21.24 5.43
N THR A 123 0.76 -21.12 4.44
CA THR A 123 0.94 -20.23 3.28
C THR A 123 -0.16 -19.18 3.15
N GLY A 124 -1.43 -19.59 3.22
CA GLY A 124 -2.58 -18.72 3.01
C GLY A 124 -3.57 -18.68 4.18
N ALA A 125 -4.37 -17.61 4.22
CA ALA A 125 -5.51 -17.46 5.11
C ALA A 125 -6.66 -16.70 4.41
N CYS A 126 -7.88 -17.23 4.47
CA CYS A 126 -9.05 -16.57 3.89
C CYS A 126 -10.32 -16.75 4.73
N LEU A 127 -11.11 -15.69 4.83
CA LEU A 127 -12.40 -15.68 5.52
C LEU A 127 -13.56 -15.83 4.54
N THR A 128 -14.61 -16.48 5.03
CA THR A 128 -15.94 -16.47 4.39
C THR A 128 -16.53 -15.06 4.35
N PRO A 129 -17.42 -14.73 3.38
CA PRO A 129 -17.99 -13.39 3.27
C PRO A 129 -18.76 -12.88 4.49
N ASP A 130 -19.23 -13.76 5.36
CA ASP A 130 -19.93 -13.43 6.61
C ASP A 130 -19.00 -13.40 7.84
N ASP A 131 -17.69 -13.54 7.63
CA ASP A 131 -16.67 -13.57 8.68
C ASP A 131 -16.91 -14.65 9.75
N LYS A 132 -17.56 -15.78 9.41
CA LYS A 132 -17.85 -16.87 10.38
C LYS A 132 -16.86 -18.02 10.36
N THR A 133 -16.23 -18.24 9.21
CA THR A 133 -15.29 -19.35 9.00
C THR A 133 -14.00 -18.83 8.39
N LEU A 134 -12.88 -19.23 8.99
CA LEU A 134 -11.51 -18.97 8.52
C LEU A 134 -10.96 -20.28 7.95
N TYR A 135 -10.28 -20.21 6.82
CA TYR A 135 -9.47 -21.29 6.29
C TYR A 135 -8.01 -20.89 6.28
N THR A 136 -7.13 -21.82 6.65
CA THR A 136 -5.70 -21.68 6.40
C THR A 136 -5.21 -22.79 5.48
N THR A 137 -4.22 -22.50 4.64
CA THR A 137 -3.57 -23.48 3.76
C THR A 137 -2.16 -23.75 4.27
N ALA A 138 -1.72 -25.00 4.21
CA ALA A 138 -0.40 -25.39 4.70
C ALA A 138 0.12 -26.66 4.05
N VAL A 139 1.43 -26.88 4.19
CA VAL A 139 2.07 -28.18 3.98
C VAL A 139 2.27 -28.88 5.32
N TYR A 140 2.03 -30.19 5.35
CA TYR A 140 2.27 -31.02 6.53
C TYR A 140 3.06 -32.28 6.20
N GLN A 141 3.66 -32.89 7.23
CA GLN A 141 4.39 -34.15 7.08
C GLN A 141 3.38 -35.31 6.97
N GLN A 142 3.46 -36.08 5.88
CA GLN A 142 2.64 -37.26 5.66
C GLN A 142 3.55 -38.48 5.44
N GLY A 143 3.73 -39.29 6.48
CA GLY A 143 4.70 -40.40 6.44
C GLY A 143 6.11 -39.90 6.15
N TRP A 144 6.75 -40.44 5.12
CA TRP A 144 8.08 -40.01 4.66
C TRP A 144 8.04 -38.77 3.73
N GLY A 145 6.86 -38.41 3.23
CA GLY A 145 6.64 -37.30 2.31
C GLY A 145 5.97 -36.10 2.96
N ARG A 146 5.54 -35.16 2.12
CA ARG A 146 4.76 -33.98 2.51
C ARG A 146 3.52 -33.90 1.64
N SER A 147 2.43 -33.41 2.21
CA SER A 147 1.17 -33.20 1.50
C SER A 147 0.58 -31.85 1.87
N ASN A 148 -0.27 -31.32 1.00
CA ASN A 148 -1.00 -30.08 1.21
C ASN A 148 -2.24 -30.33 2.07
N LYS A 149 -2.69 -29.31 2.80
CA LYS A 149 -3.95 -29.34 3.55
C LYS A 149 -4.61 -27.97 3.58
N ILE A 150 -5.92 -27.99 3.81
CA ILE A 150 -6.71 -26.81 4.17
C ILE A 150 -7.33 -27.06 5.54
N THR A 151 -7.08 -26.18 6.51
CA THR A 151 -7.65 -26.28 7.86
C THR A 151 -8.81 -25.29 7.99
N ARG A 152 -9.97 -25.78 8.44
CA ARG A 152 -11.15 -24.97 8.77
C ARG A 152 -11.13 -24.60 10.25
N TRP A 153 -11.32 -23.33 10.54
CA TRP A 153 -11.36 -22.77 11.89
C TRP A 153 -12.67 -22.01 12.12
N ARG A 154 -13.14 -22.02 13.37
CA ARG A 154 -14.24 -21.14 13.82
C ARG A 154 -13.82 -20.30 15.01
N SER A 155 -14.39 -19.10 15.09
CA SER A 155 -14.25 -18.22 16.25
C SER A 155 -14.94 -18.81 17.48
N VAL A 156 -14.31 -18.69 18.65
CA VAL A 156 -14.87 -19.07 19.96
C VAL A 156 -14.66 -18.01 21.02
N GLY A 157 -15.42 -18.11 22.10
CA GLY A 157 -15.36 -17.17 23.22
C GLY A 157 -16.36 -16.03 23.09
N THR A 158 -16.23 -15.04 23.98
CA THR A 158 -17.18 -13.91 24.09
C THR A 158 -16.91 -12.80 23.10
N LYS A 159 -15.68 -12.69 22.57
CA LYS A 159 -15.31 -11.72 21.53
C LYS A 159 -14.97 -12.47 20.23
N PRO A 160 -15.56 -12.08 19.09
CA PRO A 160 -15.24 -12.70 17.82
C PRO A 160 -13.75 -12.63 17.50
N TRP A 161 -13.21 -13.75 17.01
CA TRP A 161 -11.87 -13.91 16.50
C TRP A 161 -10.73 -13.63 17.48
N THR A 162 -10.99 -13.47 18.78
CA THR A 162 -9.93 -13.39 19.80
C THR A 162 -9.43 -14.77 20.24
N LYS A 163 -10.14 -15.83 19.88
CA LYS A 163 -9.76 -17.23 20.05
C LYS A 163 -10.42 -18.05 18.95
N ILE A 164 -9.72 -19.07 18.46
CA ILE A 164 -10.25 -19.98 17.44
C ILE A 164 -10.15 -21.44 17.89
N GLU A 165 -10.95 -22.28 17.27
CA GLU A 165 -10.83 -23.74 17.36
C GLU A 165 -10.73 -24.37 15.97
N LYS A 166 -9.92 -25.43 15.87
CA LYS A 166 -9.78 -26.27 14.68
C LYS A 166 -11.04 -27.11 14.52
N VAL A 167 -11.74 -26.98 13.39
CA VAL A 167 -12.99 -27.69 13.11
C VAL A 167 -12.73 -28.94 12.27
N GLU A 168 -11.97 -28.80 11.19
CA GLU A 168 -11.74 -29.86 10.22
C GLU A 168 -10.41 -29.62 9.50
N VAL A 169 -9.66 -30.71 9.25
CA VAL A 169 -8.50 -30.70 8.35
C VAL A 169 -8.89 -31.42 7.08
N PHE A 170 -8.83 -30.71 5.97
CA PHE A 170 -9.13 -31.24 4.65
C PHE A 170 -7.85 -31.46 3.86
N ASP A 171 -7.40 -32.72 3.86
CA ASP A 171 -6.19 -33.16 3.19
C ASP A 171 -6.46 -34.28 2.15
N THR A 172 -7.68 -34.83 2.14
CA THR A 172 -8.02 -36.06 1.41
C THR A 172 -7.69 -36.03 -0.09
N PRO A 173 -8.07 -35.01 -0.87
CA PRO A 173 -7.72 -34.99 -2.30
C PRO A 173 -6.23 -34.76 -2.57
N PHE A 174 -5.45 -34.28 -1.58
CA PHE A 174 -4.02 -34.04 -1.73
C PHE A 174 -3.17 -35.27 -1.35
N ARG A 175 -3.78 -36.32 -0.78
CA ARG A 175 -3.05 -37.52 -0.36
C ARG A 175 -2.52 -38.27 -1.57
N GLY A 176 -1.24 -38.65 -1.53
CA GLY A 176 -0.56 -39.30 -2.65
C GLY A 176 0.14 -38.31 -3.59
N ASP A 177 -0.23 -37.02 -3.57
CA ASP A 177 0.55 -35.97 -4.20
C ASP A 177 1.69 -35.53 -3.28
N THR A 178 2.89 -35.42 -3.84
CA THR A 178 4.03 -34.86 -3.10
C THR A 178 3.95 -33.34 -3.13
N ALA A 179 3.95 -32.72 -1.95
CA ALA A 179 4.31 -31.32 -1.80
C ALA A 179 5.85 -31.21 -1.78
N GLY A 180 6.42 -30.52 -2.78
CA GLY A 180 7.86 -30.30 -2.89
C GLY A 180 8.41 -29.46 -1.74
N LEU A 181 9.74 -29.31 -1.68
CA LEU A 181 10.35 -28.35 -0.76
C LEU A 181 9.97 -26.90 -1.10
N ALA A 182 9.65 -26.67 -2.37
CA ALA A 182 8.90 -25.54 -2.91
C ALA A 182 7.72 -26.07 -3.75
N HIS A 183 6.91 -25.17 -4.31
CA HIS A 183 5.74 -25.50 -5.16
C HIS A 183 4.64 -26.25 -4.39
N GLN A 184 4.16 -25.63 -3.31
CA GLN A 184 3.17 -26.18 -2.39
C GLN A 184 1.78 -25.60 -2.67
N ILE A 185 0.83 -25.78 -1.75
CA ILE A 185 -0.41 -25.01 -1.74
C ILE A 185 -0.14 -23.54 -1.41
N GLY A 186 -0.75 -22.63 -2.16
CA GLY A 186 -0.57 -21.18 -2.02
C GLY A 186 -1.70 -20.49 -1.24
N HIS A 187 -1.91 -19.22 -1.56
CA HIS A 187 -2.96 -18.39 -0.98
C HIS A 187 -4.36 -18.85 -1.42
N CYS A 188 -5.37 -18.51 -0.61
CA CYS A 188 -6.77 -18.78 -0.91
C CYS A 188 -7.60 -17.50 -0.85
N PHE A 189 -8.74 -17.49 -1.54
CA PHE A 189 -9.83 -16.57 -1.27
C PHE A 189 -11.18 -17.30 -1.27
N VAL A 190 -12.18 -16.72 -0.61
CA VAL A 190 -13.56 -17.21 -0.65
C VAL A 190 -14.43 -16.21 -1.39
N ASP A 191 -15.12 -16.67 -2.44
CA ASP A 191 -16.01 -15.80 -3.21
C ASP A 191 -17.41 -15.64 -2.59
N SER A 192 -18.23 -14.78 -3.17
CA SER A 192 -19.59 -14.50 -2.69
C SER A 192 -20.54 -15.72 -2.72
N ASN A 193 -20.19 -16.78 -3.45
CA ASN A 193 -20.95 -18.03 -3.48
C ASN A 193 -20.41 -19.05 -2.47
N TYR A 194 -19.53 -18.63 -1.55
CA TYR A 194 -18.88 -19.49 -0.58
C TYR A 194 -18.02 -20.59 -1.23
N HIS A 195 -17.47 -20.32 -2.41
CA HIS A 195 -16.43 -21.17 -2.99
C HIS A 195 -15.06 -20.71 -2.53
N ILE A 196 -14.28 -21.65 -2.01
CA ILE A 196 -12.85 -21.49 -1.78
C ILE A 196 -12.15 -21.67 -3.13
N TRP A 197 -11.22 -20.79 -3.42
CA TRP A 197 -10.31 -20.88 -4.55
C TRP A 197 -8.89 -20.94 -4.02
N VAL A 198 -8.09 -21.87 -4.55
CA VAL A 198 -6.72 -22.07 -4.08
C VAL A 198 -5.84 -22.63 -5.20
N GLY A 199 -4.63 -22.12 -5.32
CA GLY A 199 -3.61 -22.64 -6.22
C GLY A 199 -2.73 -23.68 -5.53
N THR A 200 -2.33 -24.71 -6.28
CA THR A 200 -1.39 -25.75 -5.85
C THR A 200 -0.27 -25.86 -6.86
N GLY A 201 0.98 -25.75 -6.38
CA GLY A 201 2.16 -25.98 -7.20
C GLY A 201 2.27 -27.42 -7.68
N ASP A 202 3.13 -27.65 -8.66
CA ASP A 202 3.33 -28.94 -9.32
C ASP A 202 4.09 -29.96 -8.44
N GLY A 203 4.44 -29.58 -7.20
CA GLY A 203 5.19 -30.42 -6.29
C GLY A 203 6.58 -30.80 -6.80
N GLN A 204 7.15 -30.01 -7.71
CA GLN A 204 8.39 -30.29 -8.46
C GLN A 204 8.25 -31.45 -9.47
N SER A 205 7.03 -31.77 -9.89
CA SER A 205 6.73 -32.75 -10.93
C SER A 205 5.79 -32.14 -11.98
N TRP A 206 6.37 -31.55 -13.03
CA TRP A 206 5.60 -30.93 -14.11
C TRP A 206 4.59 -31.89 -14.76
N THR A 207 4.91 -33.19 -14.86
CA THR A 207 3.98 -34.19 -15.43
C THR A 207 2.68 -34.33 -14.65
N SER A 208 2.70 -34.06 -13.34
CA SER A 208 1.50 -34.09 -12.49
C SER A 208 0.57 -32.92 -12.78
N SER A 209 1.10 -31.80 -13.29
CA SER A 209 0.31 -30.59 -13.61
C SER A 209 -0.80 -30.87 -14.64
N HIS A 210 -0.60 -31.81 -15.55
CA HIS A 210 -1.57 -32.22 -16.57
C HIS A 210 -2.47 -33.40 -16.16
N LYS A 211 -2.15 -34.08 -15.06
CA LYS A 211 -2.89 -35.24 -14.56
C LYS A 211 -4.12 -34.82 -13.77
N LYS A 212 -5.28 -35.42 -14.06
CA LYS A 212 -6.56 -35.11 -13.38
C LYS A 212 -6.70 -35.85 -12.05
N ASP A 213 -6.03 -36.98 -11.91
CA ASP A 213 -5.92 -37.76 -10.67
C ASP A 213 -4.89 -37.17 -9.68
N SER A 214 -4.42 -35.94 -9.92
CA SER A 214 -3.52 -35.19 -9.06
C SER A 214 -4.02 -33.77 -8.86
N THR A 215 -3.80 -33.23 -7.66
CA THR A 215 -4.02 -31.84 -7.29
C THR A 215 -2.80 -30.95 -7.55
N ASN A 216 -1.64 -31.49 -7.92
CA ASN A 216 -0.45 -30.68 -8.17
C ASN A 216 -0.57 -29.89 -9.48
N GLY A 217 -0.14 -28.62 -9.48
CA GLY A 217 -0.12 -27.74 -10.66
C GLY A 217 -1.52 -27.33 -11.12
N LYS A 218 -2.41 -27.01 -10.16
CA LYS A 218 -3.84 -26.76 -10.41
C LYS A 218 -4.29 -25.42 -9.82
N LEU A 219 -5.37 -24.90 -10.39
CA LEU A 219 -6.27 -23.99 -9.68
C LEU A 219 -7.48 -24.82 -9.26
N LEU A 220 -7.70 -24.92 -7.95
CA LEU A 220 -8.80 -25.68 -7.36
C LEU A 220 -9.95 -24.76 -6.95
N ARG A 221 -11.17 -25.28 -7.06
CA ARG A 221 -12.40 -24.63 -6.62
C ARG A 221 -13.28 -25.62 -5.87
N LEU A 222 -13.63 -25.31 -4.63
CA LEU A 222 -14.39 -26.16 -3.72
C LEU A 222 -15.38 -25.34 -2.89
N LYS A 223 -16.43 -25.98 -2.35
CA LYS A 223 -17.37 -25.30 -1.45
C LYS A 223 -16.76 -25.12 -0.06
N SER A 224 -17.33 -24.23 0.74
CA SER A 224 -16.92 -23.97 2.14
C SER A 224 -17.02 -25.20 3.07
N ASP A 225 -17.80 -26.22 2.71
CA ASP A 225 -17.88 -27.50 3.44
C ASP A 225 -16.95 -28.58 2.87
N PHE A 226 -16.00 -28.17 2.03
CA PHE A 226 -15.06 -29.01 1.29
C PHE A 226 -15.69 -30.02 0.32
N SER A 227 -16.99 -29.89 -0.01
CA SER A 227 -17.56 -30.63 -1.12
C SER A 227 -17.14 -30.03 -2.47
N GLN A 228 -17.21 -30.85 -3.52
CA GLN A 228 -16.92 -30.42 -4.88
C GLN A 228 -18.02 -29.48 -5.39
N VAL A 229 -17.64 -28.51 -6.23
CA VAL A 229 -18.60 -27.66 -6.94
C VAL A 229 -19.11 -28.39 -8.17
N GLU A 230 -20.42 -28.55 -8.30
CA GLU A 230 -21.08 -29.31 -9.39
C GLU A 230 -20.72 -28.75 -10.78
N SER A 231 -20.50 -27.44 -10.87
CA SER A 231 -20.11 -26.79 -12.11
C SER A 231 -18.61 -26.91 -12.44
N ASN A 232 -17.81 -27.63 -11.64
CA ASN A 232 -16.42 -27.93 -12.01
C ASN A 232 -16.36 -28.77 -13.30
N PRO A 233 -15.29 -28.64 -14.11
CA PRO A 233 -15.13 -29.36 -15.39
C PRO A 233 -15.07 -30.88 -15.24
N PHE A 234 -14.55 -31.40 -14.12
CA PHE A 234 -14.34 -32.84 -13.91
C PHE A 234 -15.04 -33.36 -12.65
N PHE A 235 -16.20 -32.76 -12.32
CA PHE A 235 -17.00 -33.12 -11.14
C PHE A 235 -17.30 -34.63 -11.09
N THR A 236 -17.17 -35.23 -9.90
CA THR A 236 -17.51 -36.64 -9.64
C THR A 236 -18.49 -36.82 -8.48
N GLY A 237 -18.67 -35.79 -7.65
CA GLY A 237 -19.48 -35.84 -6.43
C GLY A 237 -18.82 -36.58 -5.27
N ARG A 238 -17.62 -37.16 -5.46
CA ARG A 238 -16.92 -37.92 -4.42
C ARG A 238 -15.80 -37.08 -3.82
N LYS A 239 -15.89 -36.76 -2.53
CA LYS A 239 -14.91 -35.88 -1.85
C LYS A 239 -13.45 -36.36 -1.97
N ALA A 240 -13.22 -37.66 -2.12
CA ALA A 240 -11.89 -38.25 -2.24
C ALA A 240 -11.26 -38.09 -3.63
N ASP A 241 -12.04 -37.79 -4.67
CA ASP A 241 -11.53 -37.68 -6.03
C ASP A 241 -10.90 -36.28 -6.25
N PRO A 242 -9.60 -36.17 -6.55
CA PRO A 242 -8.95 -34.88 -6.75
C PRO A 242 -9.48 -34.13 -7.98
N GLN A 243 -9.80 -34.85 -9.06
CA GLN A 243 -10.26 -34.25 -10.32
C GLN A 243 -11.48 -33.33 -10.16
N GLY A 244 -12.41 -33.68 -9.27
CA GLY A 244 -13.63 -32.91 -9.12
C GLY A 244 -13.46 -31.55 -8.44
N TYR A 245 -12.26 -31.23 -7.95
CA TYR A 245 -11.90 -29.90 -7.45
C TYR A 245 -11.20 -29.02 -8.48
N ILE A 246 -10.70 -29.59 -9.58
CA ILE A 246 -9.91 -28.86 -10.58
C ILE A 246 -10.81 -27.88 -11.33
N TYR A 247 -10.43 -26.61 -11.35
CA TYR A 247 -11.00 -25.60 -12.25
C TYR A 247 -10.14 -25.38 -13.48
N SER A 248 -8.82 -25.25 -13.31
CA SER A 248 -7.80 -25.22 -14.38
C SER A 248 -6.58 -26.06 -13.98
N LEU A 249 -5.80 -26.51 -14.95
CA LEU A 249 -4.64 -27.39 -14.76
C LEU A 249 -3.44 -26.96 -15.62
N GLY A 250 -2.30 -27.65 -15.49
CA GLY A 250 -1.11 -27.34 -16.27
C GLY A 250 -0.35 -26.08 -15.81
N LEU A 251 -0.45 -25.78 -14.51
CA LEU A 251 0.25 -24.66 -13.86
C LEU A 251 1.51 -25.17 -13.16
N ARG A 252 2.48 -24.28 -12.92
CA ARG A 252 3.73 -24.65 -12.21
C ARG A 252 3.64 -24.37 -10.71
N ASN A 253 3.45 -23.11 -10.34
CA ASN A 253 3.42 -22.65 -8.97
C ASN A 253 2.50 -21.41 -8.84
N PRO A 254 1.17 -21.61 -8.88
CA PRO A 254 0.15 -20.56 -8.95
C PRO A 254 -0.22 -20.01 -7.57
N PHE A 255 0.72 -19.36 -6.88
CA PHE A 255 0.46 -18.83 -5.53
C PHE A 255 -0.45 -17.59 -5.52
N ALA A 256 -0.26 -16.72 -6.51
CA ALA A 256 -0.95 -15.45 -6.60
C ALA A 256 -2.22 -15.59 -7.43
N ILE A 257 -3.38 -15.54 -6.78
CA ILE A 257 -4.70 -15.68 -7.39
C ILE A 257 -5.65 -14.56 -6.97
N ALA A 258 -6.43 -14.02 -7.90
CA ALA A 258 -7.41 -12.98 -7.59
C ALA A 258 -8.65 -13.08 -8.46
N LYS A 259 -9.81 -12.73 -7.89
CA LYS A 259 -11.08 -12.59 -8.63
C LYS A 259 -11.35 -11.12 -8.92
N SER A 260 -11.63 -10.79 -10.18
CA SER A 260 -12.04 -9.45 -10.58
C SER A 260 -13.49 -9.16 -10.22
N GLU A 261 -13.90 -7.89 -10.30
CA GLU A 261 -15.31 -7.48 -10.07
C GLU A 261 -16.28 -8.10 -11.08
N GLY A 262 -15.83 -8.42 -12.32
CA GLY A 262 -16.66 -9.11 -13.31
C GLY A 262 -16.75 -10.63 -13.10
N GLY A 263 -16.00 -11.16 -12.11
CA GLY A 263 -16.07 -12.55 -11.69
C GLY A 263 -15.04 -13.47 -12.33
N GLU A 264 -14.16 -12.95 -13.18
CA GLU A 264 -13.04 -13.70 -13.76
C GLU A 264 -11.97 -13.94 -12.71
N VAL A 265 -11.27 -15.08 -12.80
CA VAL A 265 -10.16 -15.42 -11.90
C VAL A 265 -8.85 -15.34 -12.67
N TYR A 266 -7.87 -14.66 -12.10
CA TYR A 266 -6.54 -14.48 -12.65
C TYR A 266 -5.53 -15.22 -11.80
N VAL A 267 -4.47 -15.71 -12.44
CA VAL A 267 -3.38 -16.44 -11.78
C VAL A 267 -2.06 -15.87 -12.27
N ALA A 268 -1.21 -15.41 -11.34
CA ALA A 268 0.20 -15.17 -11.62
C ALA A 268 1.00 -16.41 -11.19
N ASP A 269 1.53 -17.12 -12.19
CA ASP A 269 2.15 -18.43 -12.06
C ASP A 269 3.68 -18.27 -12.12
N ASN A 270 4.36 -18.68 -11.04
CA ASN A 270 5.83 -18.55 -10.94
C ASN A 270 6.47 -19.56 -11.89
N GLY A 271 7.34 -19.13 -12.79
CA GLY A 271 8.11 -20.01 -13.65
C GLY A 271 9.54 -20.25 -13.17
N PRO A 272 10.38 -20.89 -13.98
CA PRO A 272 11.80 -21.09 -13.67
C PRO A 272 12.58 -19.77 -13.68
N GLU A 273 12.54 -19.05 -14.81
CA GLU A 273 13.23 -17.76 -14.99
C GLU A 273 12.28 -16.63 -15.39
N ILE A 274 11.14 -16.98 -15.98
CA ILE A 274 10.08 -16.06 -16.40
C ILE A 274 8.79 -16.47 -15.71
N ASP A 275 7.95 -15.51 -15.34
CA ASP A 275 6.61 -15.82 -14.80
C ASP A 275 5.54 -15.52 -15.86
N ARG A 276 4.29 -15.94 -15.62
CA ARG A 276 3.17 -15.58 -16.49
C ARG A 276 1.95 -15.12 -15.69
N LEU A 277 1.17 -14.24 -16.30
CA LEU A 277 -0.18 -13.91 -15.86
C LEU A 277 -1.17 -14.58 -16.83
N VAL A 278 -2.07 -15.40 -16.30
CA VAL A 278 -3.12 -16.06 -17.08
C VAL A 278 -4.50 -15.72 -16.54
N LYS A 279 -5.50 -15.81 -17.41
CA LYS A 279 -6.91 -15.83 -16.99
C LYS A 279 -7.31 -17.29 -16.84
N ALA A 280 -7.73 -17.69 -15.64
CA ALA A 280 -8.23 -19.03 -15.42
C ALA A 280 -9.47 -19.28 -16.29
N SER A 281 -9.62 -20.50 -16.77
CA SER A 281 -10.74 -20.90 -17.63
C SER A 281 -11.13 -22.32 -17.31
N ARG A 282 -12.43 -22.58 -17.30
CA ARG A 282 -13.01 -23.86 -16.91
C ARG A 282 -12.43 -25.01 -17.76
N GLY A 283 -11.70 -25.92 -17.13
CA GLY A 283 -11.08 -27.09 -17.76
C GLY A 283 -9.82 -26.78 -18.58
N MET A 284 -9.34 -25.53 -18.59
CA MET A 284 -8.17 -25.12 -19.35
C MET A 284 -6.89 -25.79 -18.82
N ASP A 285 -6.17 -26.43 -19.72
CA ASP A 285 -4.86 -27.03 -19.49
C ASP A 285 -3.78 -26.11 -20.04
N PHE A 286 -3.06 -25.43 -19.14
CA PHE A 286 -1.96 -24.56 -19.51
C PHE A 286 -0.71 -25.41 -19.80
N PRO A 287 0.14 -25.07 -20.78
CA PRO A 287 1.07 -26.06 -21.33
C PRO A 287 2.38 -26.25 -20.54
N TRP A 288 2.37 -26.11 -19.21
CA TRP A 288 3.59 -26.20 -18.37
C TRP A 288 4.34 -27.53 -18.55
N ASP A 289 5.50 -27.48 -19.21
CA ASP A 289 6.29 -28.65 -19.61
C ASP A 289 7.70 -28.67 -19.02
N ASN A 290 7.92 -27.93 -17.93
CA ASN A 290 9.24 -27.70 -17.32
C ASN A 290 10.17 -26.74 -18.09
N THR A 291 9.66 -25.96 -19.04
CA THR A 291 10.46 -25.02 -19.84
C THR A 291 9.96 -23.57 -19.74
N ASN A 292 10.84 -22.59 -19.98
CA ASN A 292 10.41 -21.19 -20.11
C ASN A 292 9.43 -21.00 -21.28
N PRO A 293 9.66 -21.55 -22.50
CA PRO A 293 8.71 -21.41 -23.61
C PRO A 293 7.27 -21.75 -23.27
N SER A 294 6.98 -22.81 -22.51
CA SER A 294 5.60 -23.15 -22.13
C SER A 294 4.90 -22.06 -21.30
N MET A 295 5.66 -21.25 -20.56
CA MET A 295 5.12 -20.14 -19.79
C MET A 295 4.61 -18.99 -20.68
N THR A 296 5.00 -18.95 -21.96
CA THR A 296 4.60 -17.89 -22.91
C THR A 296 3.29 -18.17 -23.65
N TYR A 297 2.80 -19.41 -23.61
CA TYR A 297 1.59 -19.81 -24.32
C TYR A 297 0.34 -19.65 -23.46
N ASN A 298 -0.78 -19.31 -24.10
CA ASN A 298 -2.10 -19.14 -23.47
C ASN A 298 -2.09 -18.19 -22.26
N ASN A 299 -1.19 -17.21 -22.28
CA ASN A 299 -1.09 -16.20 -21.23
C ASN A 299 -1.62 -14.84 -21.69
N LEU A 300 -1.89 -13.98 -20.72
CA LEU A 300 -2.23 -12.58 -20.96
C LEU A 300 -0.97 -11.72 -21.04
N MET A 301 0.06 -12.11 -20.29
CA MET A 301 1.31 -11.42 -20.18
C MET A 301 2.38 -12.37 -19.64
N THR A 302 3.62 -12.20 -20.12
CA THR A 302 4.82 -12.82 -19.58
C THR A 302 5.62 -11.79 -18.79
N PHE A 303 6.13 -12.18 -17.61
CA PHE A 303 7.13 -11.40 -16.88
C PHE A 303 8.52 -11.89 -17.31
N PRO A 304 9.29 -11.11 -18.08
CA PRO A 304 10.54 -11.58 -18.72
C PRO A 304 11.69 -11.86 -17.74
N LYS A 305 11.54 -11.43 -16.48
CA LYS A 305 12.34 -11.85 -15.34
C LYS A 305 11.37 -12.23 -14.24
N SER A 306 11.60 -13.37 -13.60
CA SER A 306 10.76 -13.82 -12.50
C SER A 306 10.72 -12.77 -11.38
N ILE A 307 9.52 -12.33 -11.07
CA ILE A 307 9.21 -11.39 -9.98
C ILE A 307 8.85 -12.16 -8.70
N GLY A 308 8.63 -13.47 -8.80
CA GLY A 308 8.22 -14.33 -7.69
C GLY A 308 6.82 -14.00 -7.15
N PRO A 309 5.72 -14.09 -7.94
CA PRO A 309 4.38 -13.76 -7.48
C PRO A 309 3.99 -14.58 -6.25
N ALA A 310 3.85 -13.93 -5.09
CA ALA A 310 3.49 -14.60 -3.84
C ALA A 310 1.98 -14.50 -3.57
N ASP A 311 1.39 -13.34 -3.83
CA ASP A 311 -0.04 -13.10 -3.67
C ASP A 311 -0.53 -12.04 -4.66
N MET A 312 -1.84 -11.98 -4.91
CA MET A 312 -2.45 -11.02 -5.81
C MET A 312 -3.85 -10.63 -5.34
N ILE A 313 -4.19 -9.35 -5.51
CA ILE A 313 -5.53 -8.83 -5.29
C ILE A 313 -6.01 -8.06 -6.52
N TYR A 314 -7.33 -7.94 -6.68
CA TYR A 314 -7.94 -7.04 -7.65
C TYR A 314 -8.50 -5.81 -6.92
N VAL A 315 -8.24 -4.62 -7.46
CA VAL A 315 -8.77 -3.37 -6.91
C VAL A 315 -10.03 -2.93 -7.70
N PRO A 316 -11.24 -2.95 -7.11
CA PRO A 316 -12.48 -2.60 -7.79
C PRO A 316 -12.51 -1.18 -8.33
N LYS A 317 -13.32 -0.92 -9.37
CA LYS A 317 -13.39 0.41 -10.00
C LYS A 317 -13.95 1.51 -9.11
N ASN A 318 -14.64 1.17 -8.03
CA ASN A 318 -15.16 2.11 -7.03
C ASN A 318 -14.25 2.28 -5.80
N HIS A 319 -13.08 1.63 -5.76
CA HIS A 319 -12.21 1.65 -4.57
C HIS A 319 -11.61 3.05 -4.29
N LYS A 320 -11.20 3.34 -3.04
CA LYS A 320 -10.59 4.63 -2.66
C LYS A 320 -9.20 4.85 -3.25
N LEU A 321 -8.49 3.77 -3.59
CA LEU A 321 -7.19 3.79 -4.26
C LEU A 321 -7.37 4.09 -5.75
N THR A 322 -7.67 5.34 -6.09
CA THR A 322 -8.12 5.75 -7.43
C THR A 322 -7.18 5.33 -8.56
N ALA A 323 -5.87 5.48 -8.38
CA ALA A 323 -4.89 5.11 -9.40
C ALA A 323 -4.75 3.60 -9.62
N LEU A 324 -5.21 2.76 -8.68
CA LEU A 324 -5.15 1.29 -8.77
C LEU A 324 -6.47 0.67 -9.22
N ARG A 325 -7.55 1.45 -9.41
CA ARG A 325 -8.85 0.94 -9.87
C ARG A 325 -8.69 0.12 -11.15
N GLY A 326 -9.29 -1.07 -11.19
CA GLY A 326 -9.21 -1.98 -12.33
C GLY A 326 -7.85 -2.68 -12.52
N HIS A 327 -6.96 -2.61 -11.53
CA HIS A 327 -5.67 -3.29 -11.59
C HIS A 327 -5.68 -4.58 -10.76
N LEU A 328 -4.92 -5.55 -11.24
CA LEU A 328 -4.35 -6.60 -10.40
C LEU A 328 -3.11 -6.02 -9.72
N VAL A 329 -3.01 -6.17 -8.41
CA VAL A 329 -1.81 -5.80 -7.63
C VAL A 329 -1.17 -7.07 -7.11
N ILE A 330 0.11 -7.26 -7.45
CA ILE A 330 0.87 -8.48 -7.21
C ILE A 330 1.99 -8.20 -6.20
N ALA A 331 2.08 -9.05 -5.17
CA ALA A 331 3.24 -9.12 -4.28
C ALA A 331 4.34 -9.91 -4.96
N ALA A 332 5.45 -9.23 -5.27
CA ALA A 332 6.59 -9.80 -5.96
C ALA A 332 7.70 -10.10 -4.94
N SER A 333 7.82 -11.36 -4.54
CA SER A 333 8.73 -11.80 -3.47
C SER A 333 10.20 -11.82 -3.88
N HIS A 334 10.54 -12.06 -5.15
CA HIS A 334 11.96 -12.12 -5.59
C HIS A 334 12.63 -10.76 -5.69
N ILE A 335 11.84 -9.69 -5.73
CA ILE A 335 12.31 -8.32 -5.93
C ILE A 335 11.74 -7.36 -4.88
N THR A 336 10.98 -7.89 -3.93
CA THR A 336 10.41 -7.14 -2.81
C THR A 336 9.60 -5.92 -3.25
N SER A 337 8.60 -6.15 -4.10
CA SER A 337 7.91 -5.05 -4.77
C SER A 337 6.41 -5.30 -4.85
N LEU A 338 5.65 -4.22 -5.03
CA LEU A 338 4.26 -4.30 -5.49
C LEU A 338 4.18 -3.87 -6.94
N LEU A 339 3.62 -4.73 -7.79
CA LEU A 339 3.41 -4.46 -9.20
C LEU A 339 1.92 -4.33 -9.49
N ALA A 340 1.52 -3.27 -10.19
CA ALA A 340 0.16 -3.09 -10.67
C ALA A 340 0.07 -3.42 -12.16
N VAL A 341 -0.88 -4.28 -12.53
CA VAL A 341 -1.16 -4.68 -13.92
C VAL A 341 -2.60 -4.25 -14.26
N PRO A 342 -2.80 -3.29 -15.18
CA PRO A 342 -4.14 -2.87 -15.58
C PRO A 342 -4.84 -3.96 -16.41
N ILE A 343 -6.06 -4.32 -16.02
CA ILE A 343 -6.83 -5.36 -16.71
C ILE A 343 -8.23 -4.91 -17.10
N ASP A 344 -8.77 -5.62 -18.10
CA ASP A 344 -10.20 -5.67 -18.43
C ASP A 344 -10.58 -7.13 -18.66
N ASP A 345 -11.69 -7.58 -18.09
CA ASP A 345 -12.12 -8.98 -18.12
C ASP A 345 -12.31 -9.55 -19.54
N LYS A 346 -12.64 -8.67 -20.49
CA LYS A 346 -12.84 -9.03 -21.90
C LYS A 346 -11.56 -8.87 -22.73
N LYS A 347 -10.76 -7.84 -22.44
CA LYS A 347 -9.58 -7.50 -23.26
C LYS A 347 -8.25 -8.04 -22.73
N GLY A 348 -8.20 -8.54 -21.49
CA GLY A 348 -6.96 -8.98 -20.86
C GLY A 348 -6.18 -7.81 -20.28
N VAL A 349 -4.86 -7.79 -20.47
CA VAL A 349 -4.00 -6.68 -20.03
C VAL A 349 -4.16 -5.50 -20.98
N VAL A 350 -4.55 -4.34 -20.45
CA VAL A 350 -4.94 -3.17 -21.27
C VAL A 350 -3.94 -2.02 -21.22
N GLY A 351 -2.80 -2.20 -20.58
CA GLY A 351 -1.76 -1.19 -20.46
C GLY A 351 -0.46 -1.72 -19.88
N GLU A 352 0.53 -0.83 -19.81
CA GLU A 352 1.84 -1.15 -19.24
C GLU A 352 1.72 -1.37 -17.72
N PRO A 353 2.25 -2.47 -17.18
CA PRO A 353 2.41 -2.63 -15.74
C PRO A 353 3.33 -1.57 -15.15
N TRP A 354 3.12 -1.24 -13.88
CA TRP A 354 3.91 -0.22 -13.21
C TRP A 354 4.14 -0.55 -11.74
N TRP A 355 5.29 -0.13 -11.23
CA TRP A 355 5.65 -0.35 -9.84
C TRP A 355 4.84 0.56 -8.91
N VAL A 356 4.28 -0.04 -7.87
CA VAL A 356 3.60 0.68 -6.78
C VAL A 356 4.57 0.92 -5.63
N VAL A 357 5.36 -0.11 -5.30
CA VAL A 357 6.39 -0.10 -4.25
C VAL A 357 7.64 -0.78 -4.78
N LEU A 358 8.81 -0.18 -4.53
CA LEU A 358 10.15 -0.70 -4.81
C LEU A 358 11.02 -0.54 -3.55
N PRO A 359 12.05 -1.38 -3.34
CA PRO A 359 13.03 -1.13 -2.30
C PRO A 359 13.99 0.03 -2.69
N THR A 360 14.38 0.88 -1.74
CA THR A 360 15.37 1.98 -1.95
C THR A 360 16.80 1.46 -2.08
N LYS A 361 17.10 0.36 -1.39
CA LYS A 361 18.31 -0.43 -1.50
C LYS A 361 17.89 -1.89 -1.31
N TYR A 362 18.36 -2.77 -2.18
CA TYR A 362 18.47 -4.17 -1.83
C TYR A 362 19.56 -4.20 -0.75
N GLU A 363 19.21 -4.26 0.54
CA GLU A 363 20.25 -4.44 1.56
C GLU A 363 20.88 -5.81 1.29
N GLU A 364 22.12 -5.81 0.80
CA GLU A 364 22.87 -7.04 0.52
C GLU A 364 23.02 -7.94 1.77
N GLU A 365 22.64 -7.44 2.95
CA GLU A 365 22.65 -8.10 4.26
C GLU A 365 21.25 -8.50 4.80
N ARG A 366 20.15 -7.94 4.25
CA ARG A 366 18.77 -8.22 4.71
C ARG A 366 17.80 -8.38 3.54
N ARG A 367 17.18 -9.56 3.45
CA ARG A 367 16.11 -9.83 2.49
C ARG A 367 14.76 -9.53 3.16
N GLN A 368 13.90 -8.85 2.44
CA GLN A 368 12.52 -8.61 2.83
C GLN A 368 11.68 -9.16 1.68
N ASP A 369 10.72 -10.05 1.91
CA ASP A 369 9.92 -10.62 0.83
C ASP A 369 8.46 -10.32 1.08
N PHE A 370 7.78 -9.64 0.16
CA PHE A 370 6.33 -9.47 0.24
C PHE A 370 5.68 -10.82 -0.01
N THR A 371 4.86 -11.25 0.94
CA THR A 371 4.30 -12.61 0.99
C THR A 371 2.80 -12.64 0.78
N GLY A 372 2.06 -11.63 1.26
CA GLY A 372 0.59 -11.66 1.25
C GLY A 372 -0.01 -10.27 1.13
N LEU A 373 -1.21 -10.20 0.56
CA LEU A 373 -1.96 -8.99 0.30
C LEU A 373 -3.40 -9.12 0.78
N ALA A 374 -3.95 -8.04 1.34
CA ALA A 374 -5.37 -7.93 1.59
C ALA A 374 -5.86 -6.52 1.25
N LEU A 375 -6.98 -6.43 0.52
CA LEU A 375 -7.60 -5.16 0.16
C LEU A 375 -8.62 -4.76 1.22
N GLY A 376 -8.30 -3.73 2.00
CA GLY A 376 -9.24 -3.08 2.90
C GLY A 376 -9.84 -1.83 2.27
N GLU A 377 -10.91 -1.30 2.84
CA GLU A 377 -11.58 -0.11 2.31
C GLU A 377 -10.70 1.15 2.26
N ASP A 378 -9.63 1.18 3.06
CA ASP A 378 -8.73 2.31 3.25
C ASP A 378 -7.32 2.10 2.69
N GLY A 379 -6.99 0.89 2.21
CA GLY A 379 -5.66 0.59 1.71
C GLY A 379 -5.41 -0.88 1.37
N ILE A 380 -4.18 -1.17 0.97
CA ILE A 380 -3.69 -2.54 0.77
C ILE A 380 -2.80 -2.90 1.94
N TYR A 381 -3.17 -3.93 2.70
CA TYR A 381 -2.38 -4.51 3.76
C TYR A 381 -1.41 -5.53 3.16
N ILE A 382 -0.17 -5.52 3.64
CA ILE A 382 0.94 -6.28 3.06
C ILE A 382 1.67 -7.01 4.18
N SER A 383 1.69 -8.33 4.13
CA SER A 383 2.60 -9.13 4.96
C SER A 383 3.92 -9.31 4.24
N HIS A 384 4.99 -9.42 5.03
CA HIS A 384 6.31 -9.68 4.49
C HIS A 384 7.17 -10.45 5.49
N ILE A 385 8.15 -11.20 5.00
CA ILE A 385 9.15 -11.85 5.86
C ILE A 385 10.44 -11.04 5.79
N ARG A 386 11.05 -10.79 6.94
CA ARG A 386 12.37 -10.16 7.05
C ARG A 386 13.37 -11.20 7.54
N MET A 387 14.51 -11.29 6.87
CA MET A 387 15.55 -12.26 7.20
C MET A 387 16.95 -11.68 6.98
N ARG A 388 17.91 -12.13 7.78
CA ARG A 388 19.33 -11.80 7.60
C ARG A 388 19.97 -12.74 6.60
N LYS A 389 21.00 -12.26 5.89
CA LYS A 389 21.74 -13.06 4.90
C LYS A 389 22.46 -14.26 5.52
N ASP A 390 22.95 -14.13 6.75
CA ASP A 390 23.60 -15.21 7.52
C ASP A 390 22.61 -16.21 8.14
N GLY A 391 21.31 -16.01 7.90
CA GLY A 391 20.23 -16.79 8.47
C GLY A 391 19.57 -16.12 9.67
N GLY A 392 18.29 -16.42 9.84
CA GLY A 392 17.50 -15.95 10.98
C GLY A 392 16.47 -14.90 10.59
N LEU A 393 15.29 -15.07 11.19
CA LEU A 393 14.12 -14.24 10.98
C LEU A 393 14.19 -12.98 11.85
N LEU A 394 13.69 -11.87 11.30
CA LEU A 394 13.57 -10.60 12.00
C LEU A 394 12.08 -10.27 12.20
N PRO A 395 11.72 -9.51 13.25
CA PRO A 395 10.36 -9.03 13.41
C PRO A 395 9.89 -8.26 12.17
N ALA A 396 8.74 -8.66 11.63
CA ALA A 396 8.18 -8.12 10.41
C ALA A 396 6.79 -7.54 10.69
N PRO A 397 6.61 -6.20 10.63
CA PRO A 397 5.28 -5.62 10.77
C PRO A 397 4.39 -5.95 9.56
N VAL A 398 3.08 -5.88 9.72
CA VAL A 398 2.18 -5.71 8.57
C VAL A 398 2.33 -4.27 8.09
N LEU A 399 2.60 -4.10 6.80
CA LEU A 399 2.65 -2.80 6.14
C LEU A 399 1.27 -2.48 5.55
N LYS A 400 1.02 -1.20 5.26
CA LYS A 400 -0.20 -0.75 4.63
C LYS A 400 0.06 0.37 3.63
N LEU A 401 -0.40 0.17 2.40
CA LEU A 401 -0.37 1.17 1.34
C LEU A 401 -1.69 1.95 1.34
N ILE A 402 -1.61 3.27 1.50
CA ILE A 402 -2.79 4.16 1.56
C ILE A 402 -2.67 5.30 0.54
N PRO A 403 -3.78 5.98 0.16
CA PRO A 403 -3.72 7.07 -0.80
C PRO A 403 -3.12 8.35 -0.22
N GLY A 404 -2.49 9.14 -1.09
CA GLY A 404 -1.84 10.42 -0.79
C GLY A 404 -0.35 10.29 -0.48
N LYS A 405 0.42 11.36 -0.71
CA LYS A 405 1.65 11.60 0.06
C LYS A 405 1.18 11.88 1.49
N ILE A 406 1.25 10.89 2.38
CA ILE A 406 1.52 11.24 3.76
C ILE A 406 2.94 11.84 3.70
N SER A 407 3.05 13.18 3.73
CA SER A 407 4.21 13.75 4.40
C SER A 407 4.21 13.10 5.77
N ALA A 408 5.34 12.58 6.23
CA ALA A 408 5.56 11.74 7.42
C ALA A 408 5.09 12.30 8.79
N GLU A 409 4.08 13.16 8.78
CA GLU A 409 3.37 13.72 9.89
C GLU A 409 1.87 13.53 9.62
N LYS A 410 1.41 12.27 9.58
CA LYS A 410 0.17 11.93 10.28
C LYS A 410 0.42 10.72 11.16
N MET A 411 0.41 10.86 12.48
CA MET A 411 -0.52 11.73 13.22
C MET A 411 -0.10 13.19 13.43
N LYS A 412 -0.78 14.08 12.66
CA LYS A 412 -1.05 15.52 12.79
C LYS A 412 -1.59 16.00 11.43
N TYR A 413 -2.89 16.28 11.32
CA TYR A 413 -3.40 16.96 10.12
C TYR A 413 -2.85 18.39 10.11
N SER A 414 -2.25 18.86 9.00
CA SER A 414 -1.94 20.30 8.89
C SER A 414 -3.23 21.11 8.96
N GLY A 415 -3.16 22.38 9.37
CA GLY A 415 -4.36 23.23 9.48
C GLY A 415 -5.13 23.35 8.16
N GLU A 416 -4.44 23.38 7.00
CA GLU A 416 -5.07 23.38 5.68
C GLU A 416 -5.90 22.11 5.43
N GLN A 417 -5.36 20.95 5.82
CA GLN A 417 -6.05 19.67 5.64
C GLN A 417 -7.22 19.53 6.62
N LEU A 418 -7.10 20.09 7.82
CA LEU A 418 -8.21 20.14 8.79
C LEU A 418 -9.37 20.98 8.27
N VAL A 419 -9.10 22.04 7.50
CA VAL A 419 -10.15 22.84 6.86
C VAL A 419 -11.02 22.01 5.91
N GLU A 420 -10.44 21.05 5.19
CA GLU A 420 -11.20 20.13 4.33
C GLU A 420 -11.86 18.99 5.12
N VAL A 421 -11.09 18.32 5.99
CA VAL A 421 -11.55 17.11 6.72
C VAL A 421 -12.64 17.43 7.74
N LYS A 422 -12.55 18.59 8.39
CA LYS A 422 -13.57 19.08 9.33
C LYS A 422 -14.66 19.89 8.60
N GLY A 423 -14.57 20.05 7.28
CA GLY A 423 -15.59 20.69 6.48
C GLY A 423 -15.76 22.19 6.72
N CYS A 424 -14.70 22.91 7.14
CA CYS A 424 -14.76 24.34 7.45
C CYS A 424 -15.20 25.18 6.23
N ARG A 425 -14.87 24.74 5.00
CA ARG A 425 -15.26 25.42 3.75
C ARG A 425 -16.76 25.36 3.43
N SER A 426 -17.51 24.49 4.11
CA SER A 426 -18.97 24.46 3.97
C SER A 426 -19.63 25.77 4.43
N CYS A 427 -18.98 26.49 5.35
CA CYS A 427 -19.47 27.75 5.89
C CYS A 427 -18.54 28.94 5.61
N HIS A 428 -17.22 28.73 5.63
CA HIS A 428 -16.22 29.80 5.50
C HIS A 428 -15.57 29.83 4.10
N THR A 429 -15.11 31.00 3.70
CA THR A 429 -14.19 31.18 2.57
C THR A 429 -12.75 31.18 3.07
N LEU A 430 -11.89 30.39 2.41
CA LEU A 430 -10.44 30.31 2.61
C LEU A 430 -9.73 30.19 1.26
N GLY A 431 -8.60 30.85 1.04
CA GLY A 431 -7.92 30.93 -0.25
C GLY A 431 -8.85 31.34 -1.42
N GLY A 432 -9.92 32.10 -1.19
CA GLY A 432 -10.91 32.45 -2.20
C GLY A 432 -11.89 31.33 -2.60
N VAL A 433 -11.92 30.20 -1.89
CA VAL A 433 -12.79 29.05 -2.16
C VAL A 433 -13.59 28.69 -0.89
N GLY A 434 -14.89 28.40 -1.04
CA GLY A 434 -15.77 28.01 0.06
C GLY A 434 -17.12 28.70 -0.01
N SER A 435 -17.79 28.77 1.14
CA SER A 435 -19.09 29.44 1.28
C SER A 435 -18.96 30.78 2.01
N ASN A 436 -20.03 31.58 1.97
CA ASN A 436 -20.16 32.86 2.67
C ASN A 436 -21.21 32.82 3.79
N VAL A 437 -21.56 31.62 4.27
CA VAL A 437 -22.49 31.43 5.39
C VAL A 437 -21.90 31.96 6.70
N ALA A 438 -20.58 31.88 6.85
CA ALA A 438 -19.81 32.38 7.98
C ALA A 438 -18.69 33.32 7.49
N PRO A 439 -18.07 34.11 8.39
CA PRO A 439 -17.12 35.15 7.98
C PRO A 439 -15.93 34.60 7.18
N ASN A 440 -15.48 35.37 6.19
CA ASN A 440 -14.29 35.05 5.40
C ASN A 440 -13.04 34.99 6.30
N LEU A 441 -12.30 33.88 6.23
CA LEU A 441 -11.11 33.66 7.05
C LEU A 441 -9.81 34.13 6.36
N ASP A 442 -9.84 34.43 5.05
CA ASP A 442 -8.69 35.04 4.35
C ASP A 442 -8.33 36.42 4.91
N GLN A 443 -9.32 37.10 5.48
CA GLN A 443 -9.18 38.45 6.03
C GLN A 443 -9.26 38.46 7.55
N ILE A 444 -9.02 37.32 8.22
CA ILE A 444 -9.20 37.21 9.67
C ILE A 444 -8.34 38.20 10.45
N SER A 445 -7.09 38.46 10.03
CA SER A 445 -6.21 39.42 10.71
C SER A 445 -6.71 40.85 10.58
N VAL A 446 -7.02 41.30 9.36
CA VAL A 446 -7.53 42.65 9.09
C VAL A 446 -8.85 42.89 9.84
N ARG A 447 -9.80 41.95 9.72
CA ARG A 447 -11.11 42.02 10.39
C ARG A 447 -10.98 42.03 11.91
N SER A 448 -10.13 41.17 12.48
CA SER A 448 -9.93 41.13 13.93
C SER A 448 -9.19 42.36 14.46
N ASN A 449 -8.27 42.95 13.70
CA ASN A 449 -7.61 44.20 14.05
C ASN A 449 -8.61 45.35 14.23
N GLU A 450 -9.59 45.44 13.32
CA GLU A 450 -10.67 46.41 13.41
C GLU A 450 -11.57 46.08 14.60
N THR A 451 -12.01 44.81 14.71
CA THR A 451 -12.95 44.34 15.74
C THR A 451 -12.41 44.58 17.16
N PHE A 452 -11.16 44.21 17.45
CA PHE A 452 -10.58 44.28 18.80
C PHE A 452 -10.43 45.72 19.33
N LYS A 453 -10.54 46.74 18.48
CA LYS A 453 -10.44 48.16 18.85
C LYS A 453 -11.81 48.82 19.03
N THR A 454 -12.90 48.13 18.70
CA THR A 454 -14.25 48.69 18.81
C THR A 454 -14.74 48.71 20.25
N ALA A 455 -15.52 49.74 20.59
CA ALA A 455 -16.25 49.79 21.87
C ALA A 455 -17.25 48.64 22.01
N ASP A 456 -17.82 48.17 20.89
CA ASP A 456 -18.75 47.05 20.84
C ASP A 456 -18.10 45.72 21.26
N PHE A 457 -16.85 45.48 20.88
CA PHE A 457 -16.12 44.28 21.30
C PHE A 457 -15.85 44.26 22.81
N LEU A 458 -15.46 45.40 23.40
CA LEU A 458 -15.28 45.52 24.86
C LEU A 458 -16.60 45.37 25.61
N LYS A 459 -17.69 45.92 25.05
CA LYS A 459 -19.04 45.73 25.59
C LYS A 459 -19.45 44.26 25.56
N GLN A 460 -19.21 43.55 24.45
CA GLN A 460 -19.48 42.12 24.32
C GLN A 460 -18.71 41.29 25.35
N ILE A 461 -17.43 41.60 25.60
CA ILE A 461 -16.64 40.93 26.64
C ILE A 461 -17.30 41.11 28.02
N LYS A 462 -17.69 42.35 28.35
CA LYS A 462 -18.34 42.67 29.63
C LYS A 462 -19.70 41.99 29.81
N GLU A 463 -20.49 41.90 28.73
CA GLU A 463 -21.76 41.17 28.74
C GLU A 463 -21.54 39.68 29.04
N MET A 464 -20.50 39.07 28.46
CA MET A 464 -20.17 37.68 28.71
C MET A 464 -19.71 37.37 30.14
N GLU A 465 -19.18 38.34 30.89
CA GLU A 465 -18.86 38.16 32.33
C GLU A 465 -20.09 37.77 33.15
N SER A 466 -21.26 38.24 32.74
CA SER A 466 -22.55 37.97 33.41
C SER A 466 -23.19 36.63 33.01
N TYR A 467 -22.64 35.92 32.02
CA TYR A 467 -23.19 34.66 31.51
C TYR A 467 -22.73 33.44 32.33
N SER A 468 -23.13 33.36 33.60
CA SER A 468 -22.63 32.39 34.57
C SER A 468 -22.96 30.92 34.29
N GLU A 469 -23.86 30.64 33.36
CA GLU A 469 -24.27 29.28 32.99
C GLU A 469 -23.33 28.62 31.96
N GLU A 470 -22.27 29.32 31.52
CA GLU A 470 -21.27 28.75 30.61
C GLU A 470 -20.38 27.70 31.31
N PRO A 471 -20.19 26.50 30.71
CA PRO A 471 -19.18 25.57 31.17
C PRO A 471 -17.78 26.19 31.16
N ASP A 472 -17.03 26.01 32.24
CA ASP A 472 -15.71 26.63 32.48
C ASP A 472 -15.74 28.18 32.46
N HIS A 473 -16.83 28.81 32.94
CA HIS A 473 -17.04 30.27 32.93
C HIS A 473 -15.81 31.09 33.37
N GLU A 474 -15.19 30.73 34.49
CA GLU A 474 -14.02 31.45 35.02
C GLU A 474 -12.81 31.38 34.07
N LYS A 475 -12.58 30.22 33.44
CA LYS A 475 -11.52 30.03 32.43
C LYS A 475 -11.77 30.95 31.24
N TRP A 476 -12.99 31.01 30.73
CA TRP A 476 -13.33 31.83 29.57
C TRP A 476 -13.28 33.33 29.89
N ASN A 477 -13.70 33.76 31.09
CA ASN A 477 -13.52 35.14 31.53
C ASN A 477 -12.04 35.54 31.62
N GLY A 478 -11.18 34.64 32.12
CA GLY A 478 -9.73 34.88 32.11
C GLY A 478 -9.15 35.07 30.70
N ILE A 479 -9.67 34.34 29.71
CA ILE A 479 -9.28 34.50 28.30
C ILE A 479 -9.83 35.81 27.71
N ARG A 480 -11.10 36.15 27.99
CA ARG A 480 -11.73 37.39 27.53
C ARG A 480 -11.02 38.63 28.08
N ALA A 481 -10.61 38.62 29.36
CA ALA A 481 -9.85 39.70 29.96
C ALA A 481 -8.52 39.96 29.22
N LYS A 482 -7.83 38.91 28.79
CA LYS A 482 -6.62 39.05 27.94
C LYS A 482 -6.94 39.67 26.59
N LEU A 483 -8.05 39.29 25.95
CA LEU A 483 -8.46 39.92 24.68
C LEU A 483 -8.82 41.40 24.84
N ALA A 484 -9.29 41.82 26.02
CA ALA A 484 -9.59 43.22 26.35
C ALA A 484 -8.35 44.06 26.69
N ASP A 485 -7.19 43.45 26.98
CA ASP A 485 -5.97 44.18 27.37
C ASP A 485 -5.50 45.12 26.24
N PRO A 486 -5.44 46.44 26.46
CA PRO A 486 -5.00 47.38 25.42
C PRO A 486 -3.51 47.26 25.08
N ASN A 487 -2.71 46.60 25.94
CA ASN A 487 -1.26 46.47 25.75
C ASN A 487 -0.86 45.29 24.85
N LEU A 488 -1.78 44.36 24.57
CA LEU A 488 -1.52 43.25 23.65
C LEU A 488 -1.70 43.68 22.19
N SER A 489 -0.75 43.31 21.35
CA SER A 489 -0.83 43.51 19.91
C SER A 489 -1.96 42.66 19.29
N THR A 490 -2.42 43.07 18.11
CA THR A 490 -3.43 42.30 17.35
C THR A 490 -3.00 40.85 17.11
N LYS A 491 -1.71 40.62 16.84
CA LYS A 491 -1.17 39.27 16.61
C LYS A 491 -1.24 38.39 17.86
N GLU A 492 -0.92 38.95 19.04
CA GLU A 492 -1.04 38.24 20.32
C GLU A 492 -2.51 37.95 20.66
N LYS A 493 -3.40 38.91 20.41
CA LYS A 493 -4.84 38.70 20.59
C LYS A 493 -5.40 37.64 19.63
N LEU A 494 -4.94 37.60 18.38
CA LEU A 494 -5.33 36.56 17.41
C LEU A 494 -4.86 35.16 17.84
N ALA A 495 -3.63 35.04 18.34
CA ALA A 495 -3.09 33.78 18.85
C ALA A 495 -3.90 33.23 20.04
N ILE A 496 -4.60 34.09 20.78
CA ILE A 496 -5.53 33.71 21.86
C ILE A 496 -6.94 33.43 21.29
N TYR A 497 -7.42 34.31 20.41
CA TYR A 497 -8.79 34.28 19.87
C TYR A 497 -9.08 33.02 19.05
N ILE A 498 -8.20 32.67 18.11
CA ILE A 498 -8.41 31.55 17.17
C ILE A 498 -8.59 30.21 17.92
N PRO A 499 -7.67 29.77 18.78
CA PRO A 499 -7.82 28.49 19.48
C PRO A 499 -9.02 28.52 20.46
N SER A 500 -9.31 29.67 21.08
CA SER A 500 -10.48 29.82 21.97
C SER A 500 -11.80 29.65 21.21
N LYS A 501 -11.90 30.22 20.00
CA LYS A 501 -13.08 30.08 19.14
C LYS A 501 -13.27 28.65 18.64
N LEU A 502 -12.16 27.96 18.34
CA LEU A 502 -12.18 26.55 17.90
C LEU A 502 -12.56 25.60 19.04
N GLN A 503 -12.10 25.88 20.27
CA GLN A 503 -12.40 25.06 21.45
C GLN A 503 -13.82 25.30 21.98
N ASN A 504 -14.28 26.56 21.98
CA ASN A 504 -15.64 26.94 22.38
C ASN A 504 -16.19 27.98 21.39
N PRO A 505 -16.95 27.55 20.35
CA PRO A 505 -17.52 28.47 19.38
C PRO A 505 -18.46 29.53 19.95
N LYS A 506 -18.95 29.35 21.19
CA LYS A 506 -19.86 30.26 21.87
C LYS A 506 -19.18 31.23 22.85
N PHE A 507 -17.86 31.14 23.04
CA PHE A 507 -17.16 31.87 24.10
C PHE A 507 -17.21 33.41 24.02
N LEU A 508 -17.64 34.00 22.92
CA LEU A 508 -17.89 35.45 22.81
C LEU A 508 -19.33 35.79 22.46
N ASN A 509 -20.13 34.79 22.07
CA ASN A 509 -21.50 34.96 21.64
C ASN A 509 -22.26 33.64 21.87
N PRO A 510 -23.16 33.57 22.86
CA PRO A 510 -23.93 32.35 23.19
C PRO A 510 -24.81 31.86 22.01
N MET A 511 -25.19 32.79 21.12
CA MET A 511 -26.03 32.53 19.94
C MET A 511 -25.22 32.17 18.69
N SER A 512 -23.90 31.97 18.80
CA SER A 512 -23.04 31.57 17.69
C SER A 512 -23.55 30.27 17.05
N GLY A 513 -23.83 30.31 15.74
CA GLY A 513 -24.26 29.16 14.94
C GLY A 513 -23.12 28.24 14.48
N MET A 514 -21.87 28.55 14.85
CA MET A 514 -20.72 27.70 14.54
C MET A 514 -20.79 26.41 15.38
N PRO A 515 -20.81 25.22 14.76
CA PRO A 515 -20.87 23.95 15.50
C PRO A 515 -19.57 23.71 16.27
N ASN A 516 -19.67 22.99 17.39
CA ASN A 516 -18.49 22.48 18.08
C ASN A 516 -17.99 21.24 17.33
N MET A 517 -16.77 21.32 16.82
CA MET A 517 -16.18 20.32 15.94
C MET A 517 -15.43 19.21 16.69
N GLY A 518 -15.37 19.26 18.03
CA GLY A 518 -14.72 18.24 18.86
C GLY A 518 -13.23 18.07 18.54
N LEU A 519 -12.53 19.19 18.28
CA LEU A 519 -11.12 19.18 17.86
C LEU A 519 -10.18 18.81 19.02
N SER A 520 -9.13 18.03 18.74
CA SER A 520 -8.06 17.78 19.72
C SER A 520 -7.19 19.03 19.93
N ALA A 521 -6.40 19.05 21.01
CA ALA A 521 -5.48 20.15 21.27
C ALA A 521 -4.46 20.35 20.14
N GLU A 522 -3.99 19.25 19.55
CA GLU A 522 -3.07 19.26 18.41
C GLU A 522 -3.74 19.76 17.13
N GLU A 523 -4.99 19.37 16.87
CA GLU A 523 -5.76 19.86 15.72
C GLU A 523 -6.03 21.37 15.84
N ILE A 524 -6.33 21.85 17.06
CA ILE A 524 -6.52 23.28 17.33
C ILE A 524 -5.23 24.04 17.08
N GLU A 525 -4.09 23.52 17.52
CA GLU A 525 -2.79 24.17 17.33
C GLU A 525 -2.43 24.24 15.84
N SER A 526 -2.62 23.16 15.08
CA SER A 526 -2.37 23.14 13.63
C SER A 526 -3.31 24.06 12.85
N LEU A 527 -4.59 24.14 13.22
CA LEU A 527 -5.52 25.12 12.64
C LEU A 527 -5.14 26.56 13.00
N LYS A 528 -4.68 26.81 14.23
CA LYS A 528 -4.22 28.13 14.66
C LYS A 528 -3.05 28.60 13.82
N GLU A 529 -2.00 27.79 13.68
CA GLU A 529 -0.81 28.13 12.89
C GLU A 529 -1.19 28.47 11.45
N PHE A 530 -2.01 27.64 10.81
CA PHE A 530 -2.45 27.85 9.43
C PHE A 530 -3.30 29.12 9.25
N LEU A 531 -4.27 29.36 10.14
CA LEU A 531 -5.12 30.55 10.07
C LEU A 531 -4.34 31.83 10.37
N MET A 532 -3.30 31.76 11.21
CA MET A 532 -2.38 32.87 11.43
C MET A 532 -1.49 33.11 10.21
N GLU A 533 -0.99 32.07 9.55
CA GLU A 533 -0.13 32.17 8.36
C GLU A 533 -0.85 32.80 7.16
N ILE A 534 -2.07 32.34 6.83
CA ILE A 534 -2.87 32.93 5.74
C ILE A 534 -3.15 34.42 5.99
N SER A 535 -3.19 34.82 7.26
CA SER A 535 -3.54 36.18 7.66
C SER A 535 -2.39 37.20 7.55
N GLU A 536 -1.19 36.77 7.14
CA GLU A 536 0.00 37.61 6.93
C GLU A 536 0.28 37.94 5.43
N ASP A 537 -0.76 37.93 4.57
CA ASP A 537 -0.70 38.27 3.13
C ASP A 537 0.14 37.35 2.22
N SER A 538 0.56 36.18 2.70
CA SER A 538 1.26 35.16 1.91
C SER A 538 0.29 34.18 1.21
N VAL A 539 -0.60 34.68 0.36
CA VAL A 539 -1.49 33.78 -0.40
C VAL A 539 -0.68 33.04 -1.48
N ARG A 540 -0.16 31.84 -1.13
CA ARG A 540 0.35 30.86 -2.10
C ARG A 540 -0.84 30.11 -2.70
N TYR A 541 -1.05 30.27 -4.01
CA TYR A 541 -2.00 29.44 -4.75
C TYR A 541 -1.23 28.22 -5.27
N GLN A 542 -1.59 27.02 -4.80
CA GLN A 542 -0.93 25.75 -5.20
C GLN A 542 0.60 25.74 -5.01
N GLY A 543 1.12 26.47 -4.01
CA GLY A 543 2.56 26.51 -3.72
C GLY A 543 3.40 27.37 -4.66
N LEU A 544 2.78 28.16 -5.55
CA LEU A 544 3.45 29.05 -6.49
C LEU A 544 3.27 30.53 -6.10
N GLU A 545 4.28 31.36 -6.40
CA GLU A 545 4.16 32.82 -6.32
C GLU A 545 3.21 33.35 -7.41
N LYS A 546 2.60 34.53 -7.19
CA LYS A 546 1.58 35.11 -8.08
C LYS A 546 2.04 35.28 -9.54
N TRP A 547 3.34 35.48 -9.77
CA TRP A 547 3.93 35.57 -11.11
C TRP A 547 4.12 34.18 -11.74
N GLU A 548 4.49 33.15 -10.97
CA GLU A 548 4.64 31.77 -11.44
C GLU A 548 3.30 31.18 -11.90
N TYR A 549 2.22 31.46 -11.15
CA TYR A 549 0.86 31.10 -11.53
C TYR A 549 0.44 31.77 -12.85
N SER A 550 0.84 33.02 -13.08
CA SER A 550 0.55 33.76 -14.32
C SER A 550 1.30 33.19 -15.52
N VAL A 551 2.53 32.69 -15.32
CA VAL A 551 3.32 32.00 -16.35
C VAL A 551 2.71 30.65 -16.72
N VAL A 552 2.37 29.82 -15.72
CA VAL A 552 1.74 28.50 -15.96
C VAL A 552 0.41 28.64 -16.71
N LYS A 553 -0.40 29.64 -16.35
CA LYS A 553 -1.68 29.92 -17.00
C LYS A 553 -1.53 30.39 -18.45
N GLN A 554 -0.47 31.12 -18.79
CA GLN A 554 -0.16 31.46 -20.19
C GLN A 554 0.26 30.25 -21.03
N PHE A 555 0.98 29.28 -20.43
CA PHE A 555 1.37 28.03 -21.11
C PHE A 555 0.19 27.09 -21.35
N GLU A 556 -0.76 26.99 -20.41
CA GLU A 556 -1.96 26.17 -20.58
C GLU A 556 -2.95 26.76 -21.59
N GLN A 557 -3.05 28.08 -21.69
CA GLN A 557 -4.06 28.75 -22.53
C GLN A 557 -3.61 29.00 -23.98
N ASN A 558 -2.33 28.81 -24.33
CA ASN A 558 -1.81 29.10 -25.67
C ASN A 558 -0.87 28.01 -26.23
N PRO A 559 -1.41 26.83 -26.61
CA PRO A 559 -0.62 25.67 -27.05
C PRO A 559 0.26 25.94 -28.29
N ARG A 560 -0.02 26.98 -29.08
CA ARG A 560 0.79 27.37 -30.25
C ARG A 560 2.15 27.95 -29.86
N ILE A 561 2.25 28.65 -28.72
CA ILE A 561 3.53 29.24 -28.25
C ILE A 561 4.45 28.14 -27.72
N SER A 562 3.90 27.17 -26.99
CA SER A 562 4.64 26.01 -26.48
C SER A 562 5.25 25.18 -27.62
N LEU A 563 4.50 25.02 -28.73
CA LEU A 563 4.96 24.25 -29.88
C LEU A 563 6.11 24.94 -30.63
N VAL A 564 6.08 26.28 -30.75
CA VAL A 564 7.16 27.06 -31.37
C VAL A 564 8.44 27.01 -30.52
N LEU A 565 8.33 27.11 -29.19
CA LEU A 565 9.49 27.03 -28.29
C LEU A 565 10.15 25.65 -28.33
N CYS A 566 9.35 24.57 -28.34
CA CYS A 566 9.88 23.21 -28.49
C CYS A 566 10.58 23.01 -29.84
N LEU A 567 10.05 23.59 -30.92
CA LEU A 567 10.66 23.53 -32.25
C LEU A 567 12.02 24.25 -32.28
N VAL A 568 12.10 25.45 -31.71
CA VAL A 568 13.35 26.24 -31.64
C VAL A 568 14.42 25.52 -30.82
N LEU A 569 14.06 24.96 -29.67
CA LEU A 569 14.97 24.14 -28.85
C LEU A 569 15.46 22.90 -29.59
N GLY A 570 14.58 22.22 -30.32
CA GLY A 570 14.94 21.06 -31.15
C GLY A 570 15.91 21.42 -32.27
N VAL A 571 15.71 22.54 -32.95
CA VAL A 571 16.60 23.02 -34.02
C VAL A 571 17.97 23.42 -33.45
N LEU A 572 18.02 24.10 -32.30
CA LEU A 572 19.28 24.47 -31.65
C LEU A 572 20.08 23.23 -31.24
N LEU A 573 19.42 22.22 -30.66
CA LEU A 573 20.07 20.95 -30.32
C LEU A 573 20.56 20.19 -31.56
N GLY A 574 19.81 20.23 -32.67
CA GLY A 574 20.21 19.61 -33.94
C GLY A 574 21.40 20.30 -34.61
N VAL A 575 21.41 21.64 -34.65
CA VAL A 575 22.45 22.44 -35.31
C VAL A 575 23.76 22.41 -34.52
N TYR A 576 23.69 22.54 -33.20
CA TYR A 576 24.90 22.67 -32.36
C TYR A 576 25.34 21.35 -31.71
N GLY A 577 24.47 20.35 -31.62
CA GLY A 577 24.77 19.05 -30.98
C GLY A 577 25.87 18.26 -31.70
N LYS A 578 25.94 18.32 -33.03
CA LYS A 578 27.00 17.66 -33.82
C LYS A 578 28.39 18.23 -33.51
N ASN A 579 28.50 19.54 -33.36
CA ASN A 579 29.78 20.20 -33.05
C ASN A 579 30.24 19.88 -31.62
N MET A 580 29.29 19.76 -30.69
CA MET A 580 29.57 19.37 -29.30
C MET A 580 30.09 17.93 -29.21
N ILE A 581 29.47 16.99 -29.94
CA ILE A 581 29.90 15.58 -29.99
C ILE A 581 31.27 15.43 -30.66
N ALA A 582 31.56 16.23 -31.71
CA ALA A 582 32.85 16.23 -32.38
C ALA A 582 33.98 16.76 -31.47
N ALA A 583 33.70 17.80 -30.67
CA ALA A 583 34.65 18.33 -29.70
C ALA A 583 34.98 17.30 -28.59
N LEU A 584 33.96 16.60 -28.08
CA LEU A 584 34.12 15.54 -27.09
C LEU A 584 34.94 14.35 -27.62
N ARG A 585 34.70 13.93 -28.88
CA ARG A 585 35.51 12.88 -29.54
C ARG A 585 36.98 13.28 -29.71
N LYS A 586 37.25 14.53 -30.09
CA LYS A 586 38.63 15.04 -30.21
C LYS A 586 39.33 15.09 -28.85
N GLY A 587 38.62 15.49 -27.79
CA GLY A 587 39.13 15.46 -26.42
C GLY A 587 39.51 14.04 -25.95
N ALA A 588 38.63 13.07 -26.19
CA ALA A 588 38.87 11.66 -25.85
C ALA A 588 40.08 11.06 -26.61
N LEU A 589 40.23 11.36 -27.91
CA LEU A 589 41.38 10.92 -28.71
C LEU A 589 42.71 11.54 -28.28
N TRP A 590 42.69 12.80 -27.82
CA TRP A 590 43.88 13.46 -27.28
C TRP A 590 44.31 12.82 -25.95
N ILE A 591 43.36 12.51 -25.07
CA ILE A 591 43.63 11.81 -23.80
C ILE A 591 44.19 10.41 -24.05
N TYR A 592 43.57 9.64 -24.96
CA TYR A 592 44.01 8.29 -25.32
C TYR A 592 45.45 8.25 -25.83
N ARG A 593 45.84 9.20 -26.71
CA ARG A 593 47.22 9.31 -27.23
C ARG A 593 48.25 9.72 -26.17
N LYS A 594 47.84 10.46 -25.14
CA LYS A 594 48.73 10.89 -24.05
C LYS A 594 48.98 9.80 -23.01
N VAL A 595 48.02 8.90 -22.82
CA VAL A 595 48.09 7.79 -21.86
C VAL A 595 48.94 6.63 -22.39
N ILE A 596 48.84 6.30 -23.69
CA ILE A 596 49.60 5.18 -24.30
C ILE A 596 51.09 5.51 -24.52
N LYS A 597 51.48 6.78 -24.65
CA LYS A 597 52.91 7.17 -24.73
C LYS A 597 53.65 7.11 -23.38
N ARG A 598 52.99 6.70 -22.30
CA ARG A 598 53.55 6.59 -20.94
C ARG A 598 53.44 5.17 -20.34
N SER A 599 53.00 4.18 -21.12
CA SER A 599 53.06 2.76 -20.74
C SER A 599 54.27 2.09 -21.37
#